data_AF-A0A920NRR7-F1
#
_entry.id   AF-A0A920NRR7-F1
#
_cell.length_a   1.000
_cell.length_b   1.000
_cell.length_c   1.000
_cell.angle_alpha   90.00
_cell.angle_beta   90.00
_cell.angle_gamma   90.00
#
_symmetry.space_group_name_H-M   'P 1'
#
loop_
_entity.id
_entity.type
_entity.pdbx_description
1 polymer ?
#
loop_
_entity_poly.entity_id
_entity_poly.type
_entity_poly.pdbx_seq_one_letter_code
_entity_poly.pdbx_strand_id
1 'polypeptide(L)'
;MNEFSLKYESDARKTFNFTSNIRYGGHYNGNKLSLNGTINYRVQPYVNLSISTTYDKIDLPEPFESMAFLLIGPRLDLTFTNKLFLTTFVQYNDQAENVNVNLRLQWRFAPVSDLFIVYTNNSYPDDFRTKDKALVAKISYWFN
;
A
#
# COMPACT_ATOMS: atom_id res chain seq x y z
N MET A 1 -17.78 -14.64 20.22
CA MET A 1 -16.32 -14.73 19.99
C MET A 1 -15.69 -13.50 20.59
N ASN A 2 -14.73 -13.68 21.50
CA ASN A 2 -14.03 -12.56 22.11
C ASN A 2 -12.80 -12.23 21.26
N GLU A 3 -12.55 -10.94 21.05
CA GLU A 3 -11.38 -10.42 20.36
C GLU A 3 -10.67 -9.44 21.30
N PHE A 4 -9.36 -9.58 21.40
CA PHE A 4 -8.47 -8.66 22.07
C PHE A 4 -7.77 -7.80 21.03
N SER A 5 -7.73 -6.48 21.24
CA SER A 5 -7.03 -5.54 20.35
C SER A 5 -6.14 -4.58 21.12
N LEU A 6 -4.90 -4.40 20.67
CA LEU A 6 -3.96 -3.41 21.17
C LEU A 6 -3.54 -2.49 20.02
N LYS A 7 -3.95 -1.21 20.09
CA LYS A 7 -3.58 -0.18 19.12
C LYS A 7 -2.61 0.82 19.75
N TYR A 8 -1.56 1.19 19.01
CA TYR A 8 -0.67 2.29 19.31
C TYR A 8 -0.57 3.25 18.12
N GLU A 9 -0.62 4.54 18.39
CA GLU A 9 -0.50 5.60 17.39
C GLU A 9 0.45 6.68 17.94
N SER A 10 1.54 6.91 17.23
CA SER A 10 2.46 8.00 17.55
C SER A 10 1.90 9.36 17.10
N ASP A 11 2.57 10.45 17.45
CA ASP A 11 2.14 11.81 17.05
C ASP A 11 2.17 11.98 15.52
N ALA A 12 0.99 11.96 14.91
CA ALA A 12 0.79 12.09 13.46
C ALA A 12 1.29 13.42 12.85
N ARG A 13 1.59 14.43 13.68
CA ARG A 13 2.13 15.72 13.23
C ARG A 13 3.63 15.66 12.95
N LYS A 14 4.34 14.68 13.51
CA LYS A 14 5.80 14.56 13.34
C LYS A 14 6.15 14.02 11.95
N THR A 15 7.30 14.47 11.45
CA THR A 15 7.91 14.02 10.17
C THR A 15 7.96 12.52 10.09
N PHE A 16 8.39 11.85 11.16
CA PHE A 16 8.30 10.41 11.32
C PHE A 16 7.15 10.09 12.26
N ASN A 17 6.26 9.22 11.82
CA ASN A 17 5.18 8.68 12.64
C ASN A 17 4.88 7.25 12.21
N PHE A 18 4.28 6.50 13.12
CA PHE A 18 3.84 5.14 12.89
C PHE A 18 2.58 4.81 13.69
N THR A 19 1.90 3.77 13.22
CA THR A 19 0.76 3.14 13.89
C THR A 19 0.99 1.64 13.94
N SER A 20 0.57 0.99 15.02
CA SER A 20 0.55 -0.46 15.16
C SER A 20 -0.79 -0.90 15.73
N ASN A 21 -1.33 -2.02 15.26
CA ASN A 21 -2.54 -2.63 15.77
C ASN A 21 -2.37 -4.14 15.77
N ILE A 22 -2.48 -4.74 16.95
CA ILE A 22 -2.41 -6.18 17.18
C ILE A 22 -3.82 -6.63 17.55
N ARG A 23 -4.38 -7.59 16.82
CA ARG A 23 -5.67 -8.20 17.15
C ARG A 23 -5.51 -9.70 17.29
N TYR A 24 -6.07 -10.28 18.34
CA TYR A 24 -6.11 -11.71 18.55
C TYR A 24 -7.49 -12.13 19.05
N GLY A 25 -8.13 -13.07 18.37
CA GLY A 25 -9.47 -13.50 18.75
C GLY A 25 -10.00 -14.65 17.91
N GLY A 26 -11.22 -15.09 18.24
CA GLY A 26 -11.88 -16.17 17.52
C GLY A 26 -12.18 -15.82 16.06
N HIS A 27 -11.87 -16.73 15.14
CA HIS A 27 -12.10 -16.61 13.71
C HIS A 27 -12.68 -17.92 13.15
N TYR A 28 -13.99 -17.92 12.84
CA TYR A 28 -14.72 -19.15 12.50
C TYR A 28 -14.51 -20.26 13.55
N ASN A 29 -14.03 -21.43 13.16
CA ASN A 29 -13.76 -22.54 14.07
C ASN A 29 -12.36 -22.46 14.72
N GLY A 30 -11.60 -21.38 14.48
CA GLY A 30 -10.23 -21.21 14.93
C GLY A 30 -9.96 -19.87 15.60
N ASN A 31 -8.69 -19.48 15.65
CA ASN A 31 -8.23 -18.18 16.15
C ASN A 31 -7.44 -17.44 15.08
N LYS A 32 -7.50 -16.12 15.08
CA LYS A 32 -6.70 -15.29 14.18
C LYS A 32 -5.86 -14.29 14.98
N LEU A 33 -4.58 -14.21 14.65
CA LEU A 33 -3.66 -13.13 15.02
C LEU A 33 -3.48 -12.20 13.81
N SER A 34 -3.82 -10.93 13.96
CA SER A 34 -3.56 -9.88 12.97
C SER A 34 -2.59 -8.86 13.53
N LEU A 35 -1.49 -8.62 12.81
CA LEU A 35 -0.54 -7.55 13.08
C LEU A 35 -0.64 -6.55 11.91
N ASN A 36 -1.12 -5.35 12.19
CA ASN A 36 -1.19 -4.26 11.22
C ASN A 36 -0.23 -3.15 11.65
N GLY A 37 0.58 -2.64 10.73
CA GLY A 37 1.52 -1.56 10.99
C GLY A 37 1.60 -0.60 9.82
N THR A 38 1.77 0.69 10.11
CA THR A 38 2.07 1.69 9.09
C THR A 38 3.18 2.58 9.62
N ILE A 39 4.21 2.80 8.81
CA ILE A 39 5.29 3.75 9.08
C ILE A 39 5.19 4.85 8.02
N ASN A 40 5.32 6.11 8.43
CA ASN A 40 5.32 7.25 7.55
C ASN A 40 6.54 8.14 7.82
N TYR A 41 7.13 8.64 6.73
CA TYR A 41 8.17 9.65 6.74
C TYR A 41 7.81 10.76 5.76
N ARG A 42 7.49 11.95 6.28
CA ARG A 42 6.88 13.05 5.53
C ARG A 42 7.67 14.35 5.66
N VAL A 43 8.38 14.70 4.60
CA VAL A 43 9.10 15.97 4.44
C VAL A 43 8.29 16.86 3.50
N GLN A 44 7.38 17.65 4.05
CA GLN A 44 6.44 18.44 3.25
C GLN A 44 7.12 19.67 2.62
N PRO A 45 6.72 20.07 1.40
CA PRO A 45 5.78 19.39 0.48
C PRO A 45 6.44 18.36 -0.46
N TYR A 46 7.71 18.02 -0.24
CA TYR A 46 8.58 17.35 -1.22
C TYR A 46 8.46 15.82 -1.25
N VAL A 47 8.41 15.18 -0.09
CA VAL A 47 8.51 13.72 0.02
C VAL A 47 7.49 13.19 1.03
N ASN A 48 6.78 12.13 0.64
CA ASN A 48 5.97 11.34 1.53
C ASN A 48 6.23 9.85 1.25
N LEU A 49 6.92 9.20 2.18
CA LEU A 49 7.15 7.75 2.18
C LEU A 49 6.22 7.11 3.20
N SER A 50 5.52 6.05 2.81
CA SER A 50 4.66 5.26 3.68
C SER A 50 4.92 3.78 3.42
N ILE A 51 4.99 2.96 4.47
CA ILE A 51 5.06 1.51 4.37
C ILE A 51 3.95 0.95 5.24
N SER A 52 3.03 0.25 4.61
CA SER A 52 1.96 -0.47 5.30
C SER A 52 2.25 -1.97 5.29
N THR A 53 2.04 -2.63 6.42
CA THR A 53 2.23 -4.08 6.56
C THR A 53 1.04 -4.67 7.29
N THR A 54 0.53 -5.79 6.80
CA THR A 54 -0.47 -6.62 7.46
C THR A 54 0.02 -8.06 7.44
N TYR A 55 0.07 -8.66 8.62
CA TYR A 55 0.33 -10.08 8.78
C TYR A 55 -0.87 -10.70 9.49
N ASP A 56 -1.54 -11.64 8.81
CA ASP A 56 -2.65 -12.39 9.35
C ASP A 56 -2.23 -13.86 9.49
N LYS A 57 -2.28 -14.41 10.70
CA LYS A 57 -2.11 -15.84 10.96
C LYS A 57 -3.43 -16.42 11.47
N ILE A 58 -3.93 -17.44 10.80
CA ILE A 58 -5.17 -18.13 11.12
C ILE A 58 -4.82 -19.55 11.57
N ASP A 59 -5.10 -19.85 12.82
CA ASP A 59 -4.93 -21.17 13.40
C ASP A 59 -6.29 -21.89 13.42
N LEU A 60 -6.39 -22.99 12.68
CA LEU A 60 -7.60 -23.81 12.58
C LEU A 60 -7.42 -25.14 13.33
N PRO A 61 -8.49 -25.74 13.87
CA PRO A 61 -8.43 -27.07 14.46
C PRO A 61 -8.24 -28.14 13.40
N GLU A 62 -7.65 -29.27 13.79
CA GLU A 62 -7.54 -30.44 12.91
C GLU A 62 -8.91 -30.85 12.35
N PRO A 63 -9.00 -31.27 11.07
CA PRO A 63 -7.90 -31.58 10.15
C PRO A 63 -7.45 -30.40 9.26
N PHE A 64 -7.86 -29.17 9.55
CA PHE A 64 -7.53 -28.01 8.71
C PHE A 64 -6.12 -27.49 9.01
N GLU A 65 -5.37 -27.07 7.98
CA GLU A 65 -4.06 -26.47 8.16
C GLU A 65 -4.14 -24.98 8.56
N SER A 66 -3.27 -24.57 9.47
CA SER A 66 -3.05 -23.15 9.77
C SER A 66 -2.46 -22.42 8.57
N MET A 67 -2.87 -21.18 8.34
CA MET A 67 -2.39 -20.35 7.22
C MET A 67 -1.86 -19.01 7.73
N ALA A 68 -0.92 -18.43 6.99
CA ALA A 68 -0.42 -17.09 7.25
C ALA A 68 -0.33 -16.29 5.94
N PHE A 69 -0.69 -15.02 6.01
CA PHE A 69 -0.69 -14.10 4.87
C PHE A 69 0.05 -12.82 5.23
N LEU A 70 1.03 -12.44 4.42
CA LEU A 70 1.69 -11.13 4.47
C LEU A 70 1.20 -10.24 3.32
N LEU A 71 0.85 -9.00 3.67
CA LEU A 71 0.66 -7.91 2.74
C LEU A 71 1.60 -6.79 3.13
N ILE A 72 2.47 -6.37 2.20
CA ILE A 72 3.35 -5.22 2.39
C ILE A 72 3.18 -4.24 1.22
N GLY A 73 2.97 -2.97 1.55
CA GLY A 73 2.65 -1.92 0.59
C GLY A 73 3.46 -0.65 0.82
N PRO A 74 4.70 -0.55 0.32
CA PRO A 74 5.43 0.70 0.24
C PRO A 74 4.82 1.67 -0.79
N ARG A 75 4.76 2.95 -0.41
CA ARG A 75 4.31 4.06 -1.22
C ARG A 75 5.28 5.23 -1.10
N LEU A 76 5.62 5.83 -2.22
CA LEU A 76 6.44 7.02 -2.31
C LEU A 76 5.72 8.08 -3.14
N ASP A 77 5.48 9.25 -2.57
CA ASP A 77 5.06 10.44 -3.29
C ASP A 77 6.22 11.47 -3.28
N LEU A 78 6.60 11.95 -4.47
CA LEU A 78 7.64 12.94 -4.69
C LEU A 78 7.06 14.15 -5.43
N THR A 79 7.38 15.34 -4.92
CA THR A 79 7.12 16.63 -5.56
C THR A 79 8.45 17.24 -5.98
N PHE A 80 8.77 17.18 -7.26
CA PHE A 80 10.02 17.76 -7.79
C PHE A 80 9.92 19.28 -7.90
N THR A 81 8.77 19.76 -8.38
CA THR A 81 8.44 21.18 -8.52
C THR A 81 6.94 21.38 -8.25
N ASN A 82 6.46 22.62 -8.24
CA ASN A 82 5.01 22.89 -8.19
C ASN A 82 4.24 22.42 -9.44
N LYS A 83 4.92 21.85 -10.43
CA LYS A 83 4.35 21.34 -11.69
C LYS A 83 4.64 19.86 -11.95
N LEU A 84 5.56 19.22 -11.23
CA LEU A 84 6.01 17.87 -11.56
C LEU A 84 6.00 16.97 -10.33
N PHE A 85 5.24 15.88 -10.41
CA PHE A 85 4.97 14.97 -9.31
C PHE A 85 5.16 13.52 -9.77
N LEU A 86 5.66 12.67 -8.88
CA LEU A 86 5.75 11.23 -9.07
C LEU A 86 5.14 10.52 -7.87
N THR A 87 4.19 9.61 -8.13
CA THR A 87 3.67 8.68 -7.13
C THR A 87 4.02 7.26 -7.55
N THR A 88 4.64 6.52 -6.64
CA THR A 88 4.99 5.12 -6.78
C THR A 88 4.33 4.33 -5.66
N PHE A 89 3.70 3.21 -6.03
CA PHE A 89 3.10 2.27 -5.09
C PHE A 89 3.46 0.85 -5.52
N VAL A 90 4.02 0.08 -4.59
CA VAL A 90 4.26 -1.35 -4.78
C VAL A 90 3.53 -2.07 -3.66
N GLN A 91 2.83 -3.15 -3.98
CA GLN A 91 2.15 -3.98 -2.99
C GLN A 91 2.38 -5.44 -3.31
N TYR A 92 2.89 -6.16 -2.33
CA TYR A 92 2.97 -7.60 -2.32
C TYR A 92 1.84 -8.13 -1.43
N ASN A 93 1.14 -9.16 -1.88
CA ASN A 93 0.07 -9.82 -1.13
C ASN A 93 0.11 -11.32 -1.39
N ASP A 94 0.48 -12.07 -0.34
CA ASP A 94 0.53 -13.54 -0.36
C ASP A 94 -0.82 -14.17 -0.70
N GLN A 95 -1.90 -13.67 -0.08
CA GLN A 95 -3.23 -14.27 -0.20
C GLN A 95 -3.77 -14.22 -1.62
N ALA A 96 -3.44 -13.15 -2.36
CA ALA A 96 -3.83 -12.97 -3.76
C ALA A 96 -2.75 -13.44 -4.74
N GLU A 97 -1.64 -13.96 -4.23
CA GLU A 97 -0.44 -14.33 -4.98
C GLU A 97 -0.07 -13.24 -6.00
N ASN A 98 0.03 -11.99 -5.55
CA ASN A 98 0.30 -10.87 -6.47
C ASN A 98 1.28 -9.83 -5.95
N VAL A 99 2.02 -9.28 -6.90
CA VAL A 99 2.81 -8.07 -6.76
C VAL A 99 2.23 -7.03 -7.71
N ASN A 100 1.66 -5.98 -7.15
CA ASN A 100 1.13 -4.84 -7.87
C ASN A 100 2.12 -3.69 -7.82
N VAL A 101 2.45 -3.14 -8.99
CA VAL A 101 3.25 -1.93 -9.16
C VAL A 101 2.40 -0.89 -9.86
N ASN A 102 2.35 0.32 -9.31
CA ASN A 102 1.72 1.48 -9.91
C ASN A 102 2.70 2.66 -9.84
N LEU A 103 3.06 3.20 -11.01
CA LEU A 103 3.87 4.40 -11.15
C LEU A 103 3.04 5.45 -11.87
N ARG A 104 3.05 6.68 -11.37
CA ARG A 104 2.32 7.78 -11.96
C ARG A 104 3.17 9.03 -11.94
N LEU A 105 3.54 9.48 -13.13
CA LEU A 105 4.12 10.79 -13.35
C LEU A 105 2.98 11.76 -13.70
N GLN A 106 2.94 12.90 -13.04
CA GLN A 106 2.02 14.00 -13.33
C GLN A 106 2.81 15.27 -13.63
N TRP A 107 2.52 15.87 -14.79
CA TRP A 107 3.05 17.17 -15.18
C TRP A 107 1.91 18.17 -15.41
N ARG A 108 1.87 19.19 -14.56
CA ARG A 108 0.93 20.31 -14.64
C ARG A 108 1.53 21.44 -15.48
N PHE A 109 1.17 21.47 -16.75
CA PHE A 109 1.70 22.47 -17.69
C PHE A 109 0.92 23.80 -17.66
N ALA A 110 -0.35 23.78 -17.28
CA ALA A 110 -1.16 24.98 -17.05
C ALA A 110 -2.11 24.80 -15.84
N PRO A 111 -2.74 25.87 -15.33
CA PRO A 111 -3.79 25.73 -14.31
C PRO A 111 -4.87 24.74 -14.77
N VAL A 112 -5.17 23.75 -13.93
CA VAL A 112 -6.20 22.71 -14.21
C VAL A 112 -5.90 21.87 -15.47
N SER A 113 -4.67 21.92 -15.98
CA SER A 113 -4.26 21.19 -17.18
C SER A 113 -3.04 20.33 -16.87
N ASP A 114 -3.22 19.02 -16.96
CA ASP A 114 -2.29 18.01 -16.47
C ASP A 114 -2.05 16.93 -17.53
N LEU A 115 -0.81 16.50 -17.66
CA LEU A 115 -0.41 15.28 -18.36
C LEU A 115 -0.10 14.21 -17.31
N PHE A 116 -0.66 13.02 -17.47
CA PHE A 116 -0.37 11.85 -16.65
C PHE A 116 0.24 10.75 -17.52
N ILE A 117 1.34 10.17 -17.04
CA ILE A 117 1.86 8.90 -17.54
C ILE A 117 1.75 7.90 -16.39
N VAL A 118 0.97 6.85 -16.59
CA VAL A 118 0.70 5.83 -15.58
C VAL A 118 1.16 4.47 -16.08
N TYR A 119 2.07 3.86 -15.36
CA TYR A 119 2.47 2.48 -15.56
C TYR A 119 1.86 1.61 -14.46
N THR A 120 1.23 0.52 -14.85
CA THR A 120 0.71 -0.49 -13.93
C THR A 120 1.22 -1.86 -14.33
N ASN A 121 1.54 -2.68 -13.34
CA ASN A 121 1.94 -4.06 -13.54
C ASN A 121 1.41 -4.90 -12.38
N ASN A 122 0.85 -6.04 -12.71
CA ASN A 122 0.41 -7.07 -11.78
C ASN A 122 1.15 -8.35 -12.18
N SER A 123 1.91 -8.92 -11.25
CA SER A 123 2.79 -10.07 -11.50
C SER A 123 2.66 -11.11 -10.40
N TYR A 124 3.05 -12.34 -10.69
CA TYR A 124 3.20 -13.38 -9.67
C TYR A 124 4.41 -13.08 -8.76
N PRO A 125 4.36 -13.35 -7.45
CA PRO A 125 5.48 -13.09 -6.55
C PRO A 125 6.71 -13.98 -6.76
N ASP A 126 6.53 -15.23 -7.18
CA ASP A 126 7.61 -16.23 -7.25
C ASP A 126 8.59 -15.97 -8.40
N ASP A 127 8.07 -15.71 -9.60
CA ASP A 127 8.85 -15.58 -10.84
C ASP A 127 8.72 -14.21 -11.50
N PHE A 128 7.95 -13.28 -10.90
CA PHE A 128 7.61 -11.97 -11.47
C PHE A 128 7.00 -12.05 -12.88
N ARG A 129 6.43 -13.20 -13.25
CA ARG A 129 5.71 -13.33 -14.51
C ARG A 129 4.51 -12.42 -14.48
N THR A 130 4.42 -11.56 -15.49
CA THR A 130 3.35 -10.57 -15.59
C THR A 130 2.01 -11.27 -15.84
N LYS A 131 1.04 -11.00 -14.98
CA LYS A 131 -0.39 -11.27 -15.21
C LYS A 131 -0.94 -10.23 -16.18
N ASP A 132 -0.79 -8.97 -15.81
CA ASP A 132 -1.24 -7.81 -16.58
C ASP A 132 -0.26 -6.65 -16.48
N LYS A 133 -0.19 -5.85 -17.55
CA LYS A 133 0.54 -4.58 -17.54
C LYS A 133 -0.14 -3.57 -18.45
N ALA A 134 -0.07 -2.30 -18.07
CA ALA A 134 -0.54 -1.21 -18.91
C ALA A 134 0.36 0.01 -18.75
N LEU A 135 0.58 0.71 -19.87
CA LEU A 135 1.12 2.06 -19.91
C LEU A 135 0.04 2.97 -20.48
N VAL A 136 -0.41 3.93 -19.68
CA VAL A 136 -1.51 4.84 -20.01
C VAL A 136 -0.99 6.26 -20.02
N ALA A 137 -1.26 6.99 -21.11
CA ALA A 137 -1.08 8.43 -21.16
C ALA A 137 -2.45 9.11 -21.14
N LYS A 138 -2.63 10.11 -20.27
CA LYS A 138 -3.85 10.91 -20.17
C LYS A 138 -3.50 12.39 -20.17
N ILE A 139 -4.18 13.16 -21.01
CA ILE A 139 -4.09 14.62 -21.02
C ILE A 139 -5.42 15.23 -20.60
N SER A 140 -5.38 16.26 -19.77
CA SER A 140 -6.52 17.13 -19.49
C SER A 140 -6.15 18.56 -19.80
N TYR A 141 -7.06 19.27 -20.45
CA TYR A 141 -6.92 20.68 -20.78
C TYR A 141 -8.19 21.43 -20.40
N TRP A 142 -8.02 22.53 -19.67
CA TRP A 142 -9.12 23.42 -19.31
C TRP A 142 -9.24 24.54 -20.35
N PHE A 143 -10.37 24.59 -21.04
CA PHE A 143 -10.70 25.67 -21.96
C PHE A 143 -11.38 26.79 -21.16
N ASN A 144 -10.86 28.02 -21.28
CA ASN A 144 -11.45 29.22 -20.71
C ASN A 144 -11.95 30.13 -21.82
#